data_AF-A0A5C0SN87-F1
#
_entry.id   AF-A0A5C0SN87-F1
#
_cell.length_a   1.000
_cell.length_b   1.000
_cell.length_c   1.000
_cell.angle_alpha   90.00
_cell.angle_beta   90.00
_cell.angle_gamma   90.00
#
_symmetry.space_group_name_H-M   'P 1'
#
loop_
_entity.id
_entity.type
_entity.pdbx_description
1 polymer ?
#
loop_
_entity_poly.entity_id
_entity_poly.type
_entity_poly.pdbx_seq_one_letter_code
_entity_poly.pdbx_strand_id
1 'polypeptide(L)'
;MFYNRERELEKLNEVYSFPGSSFLIIYGRRRVGKTALAREFLKDRLGLYFFAGEKDEALLLEEYVREVEESLSDYLPSYMKPSFKSLEELIGFLLEFSRERKLVVVFDEFQNFRTVKPSFFSSLQRLWDEKKDGSNLMFIAVGSYVGMIKRIFMDRKEPLFGRVDEWIKLRPFDFWTAWGFVRSLIDINPRDFVEFYSALGGMPRYLLYVPRYYRGDSVEALRGLFFDEFAPLREEGLNVLKLEFGRFYRAHFSILEAVSLGYVTPKEISDKTGMKLLTVGKYLSELTNHYEYLTREVPVTENPLKTRKVAYRISDEFFNFWFRFIYHNYTALEEDPDRVFERFKGEFSSFVGGTYERIAREFVRAIDLGFKPERIGRWWHKGEEIDVVAYDRENIVLFEVKWRDLSLKDARRILKALGRKAKLLPLRGNYRFGIIARELESKDELRGEGFLAFDLDDVIRQRSLTPSTSQGP
;
A
#
# COMPACT_ATOMS: atom_id res chain seq x y z
N MET A 1 17.93 12.13 0.22
CA MET A 1 17.72 11.51 -1.09
C MET A 1 16.24 11.19 -1.23
N PHE A 2 15.62 11.61 -2.34
CA PHE A 2 14.27 11.17 -2.74
C PHE A 2 14.43 9.95 -3.65
N TYR A 3 13.53 8.95 -3.55
CA TYR A 3 13.66 7.68 -4.26
C TYR A 3 12.35 7.29 -4.92
N ASN A 4 12.42 6.90 -6.20
CA ASN A 4 11.29 6.48 -7.02
C ASN A 4 10.24 7.60 -7.18
N ARG A 5 8.95 7.24 -7.27
CA ARG A 5 7.79 8.14 -7.43
C ARG A 5 7.79 8.97 -8.72
N GLU A 6 8.45 8.47 -9.76
CA GLU A 6 8.55 9.14 -11.06
C GLU A 6 7.17 9.36 -11.67
N ARG A 7 6.30 8.34 -11.65
CA ARG A 7 4.92 8.45 -12.18
C ARG A 7 4.08 9.47 -11.42
N GLU A 8 4.21 9.51 -10.09
CA GLU A 8 3.49 10.47 -9.26
C GLU A 8 4.00 11.90 -9.51
N LEU A 9 5.32 12.10 -9.67
CA LEU A 9 5.91 13.39 -10.04
C LEU A 9 5.54 13.83 -11.45
N GLU A 10 5.56 12.91 -12.43
CA GLU A 10 5.10 13.14 -13.80
C GLU A 10 3.65 13.64 -13.81
N LYS A 11 2.76 12.99 -13.03
CA LYS A 11 1.37 13.45 -12.92
C LYS A 11 1.26 14.83 -12.29
N LEU A 12 2.03 15.14 -11.25
CA LEU A 12 2.04 16.47 -10.66
C LEU A 12 2.55 17.54 -11.65
N ASN A 13 3.56 17.22 -12.45
CA ASN A 13 4.08 18.10 -13.51
C ASN A 13 3.09 18.31 -14.65
N GLU A 14 2.38 17.26 -15.06
CA GLU A 14 1.29 17.34 -16.04
C GLU A 14 0.24 18.36 -15.56
N VAL A 15 -0.25 18.23 -14.33
CA VAL A 15 -1.27 19.14 -13.76
C VAL A 15 -0.74 20.56 -13.57
N TYR A 16 0.52 20.70 -13.18
CA TYR A 16 1.17 22.00 -13.08
C TYR A 16 1.18 22.75 -14.41
N SER A 17 1.32 22.03 -15.53
CA SER A 17 1.37 22.61 -16.87
C SER A 17 0.02 23.14 -17.37
N PHE A 18 -1.09 22.74 -16.74
CA PHE A 18 -2.42 23.20 -17.14
C PHE A 18 -2.61 24.69 -16.84
N PRO A 19 -3.23 25.45 -17.75
CA PRO A 19 -3.62 26.83 -17.48
C PRO A 19 -4.76 26.86 -16.46
N GLY A 20 -4.75 27.87 -15.60
CA GLY A 20 -5.79 28.08 -14.60
C GLY A 20 -5.61 27.24 -13.34
N SER A 21 -6.65 27.25 -12.51
CA SER A 21 -6.63 26.60 -11.21
C SER A 21 -6.94 25.11 -11.31
N SER A 22 -6.30 24.30 -10.46
CA SER A 22 -6.54 22.86 -10.36
C SER A 22 -6.54 22.43 -8.89
N PHE A 23 -7.49 21.59 -8.51
CA PHE A 23 -7.60 20.99 -7.19
C PHE A 23 -7.18 19.52 -7.25
N LEU A 24 -6.05 19.21 -6.63
CA LEU A 24 -5.49 17.86 -6.59
C LEU A 24 -5.48 17.31 -5.16
N ILE A 25 -5.65 15.99 -5.03
CA ILE A 25 -5.49 15.28 -3.76
C ILE A 25 -4.35 14.28 -3.85
N ILE A 26 -3.42 14.36 -2.89
CA ILE A 26 -2.42 13.31 -2.64
C ILE A 26 -2.80 12.59 -1.35
N TYR A 27 -3.20 11.33 -1.44
CA TYR A 27 -3.63 10.58 -0.27
C TYR A 27 -3.06 9.18 -0.24
N GLY A 28 -3.00 8.62 0.95
CA GLY A 28 -2.37 7.33 1.18
C GLY A 28 -1.97 7.21 2.63
N ARG A 29 -1.62 5.99 3.05
CA ARG A 29 -1.38 5.70 4.46
C ARG A 29 -0.28 6.56 5.06
N ARG A 30 -0.34 6.77 6.37
CA ARG A 30 0.72 7.46 7.12
C ARG A 30 2.07 6.80 6.80
N ARG A 31 3.13 7.60 6.68
CA ARG A 31 4.52 7.15 6.45
C ARG A 31 4.88 6.63 5.05
N VAL A 32 3.95 6.70 4.10
CA VAL A 32 4.18 6.27 2.71
C VAL A 32 5.05 7.23 1.88
N GLY A 33 5.32 8.44 2.39
CA GLY A 33 6.18 9.44 1.74
C GLY A 33 5.45 10.62 1.08
N LYS A 34 4.19 10.89 1.45
CA LYS A 34 3.39 11.98 0.85
C LYS A 34 4.03 13.36 1.01
N THR A 35 4.40 13.72 2.25
CA THR A 35 5.11 14.97 2.56
C THR A 35 6.42 15.08 1.78
N ALA A 36 7.16 13.99 1.63
CA ALA A 36 8.39 13.97 0.83
C ALA A 36 8.10 14.23 -0.65
N LEU A 37 7.06 13.62 -1.21
CA LEU A 37 6.62 13.84 -2.60
C LEU A 37 6.19 15.29 -2.83
N ALA A 38 5.36 15.84 -1.95
CA ALA A 38 4.89 17.22 -2.07
C ALA A 38 6.04 18.23 -1.96
N ARG A 39 6.99 18.01 -1.03
CA ARG A 39 8.18 18.86 -0.90
C ARG A 39 9.13 18.72 -2.09
N GLU A 40 9.32 17.51 -2.60
CA GLU A 40 10.14 17.29 -3.81
C GLU A 40 9.54 18.03 -5.01
N PHE A 41 8.21 17.95 -5.17
CA PHE A 41 7.50 18.67 -6.21
C PHE A 41 7.57 20.20 -6.05
N LEU A 42 7.58 20.73 -4.82
CA LEU A 42 7.69 22.17 -4.59
C LEU A 42 9.09 22.74 -4.88
N LYS A 43 10.14 21.90 -4.99
CA LYS A 43 11.47 22.39 -5.34
C LYS A 43 11.41 23.17 -6.66
N ASP A 44 12.09 24.31 -6.68
CA ASP A 44 12.22 25.19 -7.85
C ASP A 44 10.87 25.72 -8.41
N ARG A 45 9.83 25.77 -7.57
CA ARG A 45 8.51 26.32 -7.93
C ARG A 45 8.07 27.37 -6.94
N LEU A 46 7.33 28.38 -7.42
CA LEU A 46 6.62 29.30 -6.55
C LEU A 46 5.47 28.55 -5.87
N GLY A 47 5.63 28.26 -4.59
CA GLY A 47 4.62 27.56 -3.84
C GLY A 47 4.76 27.69 -2.33
N LEU A 48 3.70 27.26 -1.65
CA LEU A 48 3.53 27.38 -0.20
C LEU A 48 3.24 26.01 0.38
N TYR A 49 3.87 25.72 1.52
CA TYR A 49 3.63 24.48 2.25
C TYR A 49 2.98 24.76 3.62
N PHE A 50 1.71 24.43 3.76
CA PHE A 50 0.97 24.57 5.00
C PHE A 50 0.73 23.22 5.66
N PHE A 51 1.04 23.11 6.95
CA PHE A 51 0.72 21.93 7.75
C PHE A 51 -0.53 22.18 8.61
N ALA A 52 -1.61 21.46 8.35
CA ALA A 52 -2.85 21.56 9.12
C ALA A 52 -2.73 20.78 10.45
N GLY A 53 -2.02 21.34 11.42
CA GLY A 53 -1.95 20.78 12.77
C GLY A 53 -3.30 20.81 13.52
N GLU A 54 -3.49 19.90 14.47
CA GLU A 54 -4.66 19.92 15.38
C GLU A 54 -4.49 20.99 16.46
N LYS A 55 -4.65 22.26 16.07
CA LYS A 55 -4.62 23.43 16.95
C LYS A 55 -5.59 24.50 16.46
N ASP A 56 -5.81 25.53 17.26
CA ASP A 56 -6.74 26.61 16.93
C ASP A 56 -6.36 27.33 15.63
N GLU A 57 -7.38 27.79 14.90
CA GLU A 57 -7.23 28.48 13.61
C GLU A 57 -6.24 29.64 13.67
N ALA A 58 -6.29 30.47 14.72
CA ALA A 58 -5.42 31.62 14.87
C ALA A 58 -3.93 31.22 14.88
N LEU A 59 -3.57 30.13 15.57
CA LEU A 59 -2.21 29.62 15.63
C LEU A 59 -1.75 28.98 14.31
N LEU A 60 -2.67 28.42 13.52
CA LEU A 60 -2.35 27.97 12.16
C LEU A 60 -2.08 29.16 11.25
N LEU A 61 -2.91 30.19 11.31
CA LEU A 61 -2.74 31.40 10.50
C LEU A 61 -1.42 32.11 10.80
N GLU A 62 -0.98 32.16 12.06
CA GLU A 62 0.35 32.71 12.40
C GLU A 62 1.52 31.97 11.74
N GLU A 63 1.41 30.66 11.56
CA GLU A 63 2.42 29.88 10.83
C GLU A 63 2.29 30.06 9.32
N TYR A 64 1.06 30.10 8.81
CA TYR A 64 0.81 30.25 7.38
C TYR A 64 1.18 31.65 6.88
N VAL A 65 0.99 32.69 7.70
CA VAL A 65 1.46 34.05 7.39
C VAL A 65 2.97 34.08 7.25
N ARG A 66 3.72 33.43 8.16
CA ARG A 66 5.19 33.36 8.07
C ARG A 66 5.64 32.66 6.80
N GLU A 67 5.03 31.53 6.46
CA GLU A 67 5.30 30.81 5.21
C GLU A 67 5.00 31.66 3.97
N VAL A 68 3.91 32.45 3.98
CA VAL A 68 3.57 33.40 2.91
C VAL A 68 4.61 34.51 2.82
N GLU A 69 5.01 35.10 3.94
CA GLU A 69 6.03 36.17 3.99
C GLU A 69 7.37 35.67 3.46
N GLU A 70 7.81 34.49 3.88
CA GLU A 70 9.09 33.90 3.46
C GLU A 70 9.06 33.55 1.97
N SER A 71 8.07 32.78 1.53
CA SER A 71 8.04 32.20 0.18
C SER A 71 7.58 33.17 -0.90
N LEU A 72 6.81 34.21 -0.55
CA LEU A 72 6.32 35.23 -1.49
C LEU A 72 7.02 36.59 -1.34
N SER A 73 8.06 36.71 -0.51
CA SER A 73 8.76 37.97 -0.23
C SER A 73 9.13 38.78 -1.47
N ASP A 74 9.71 38.14 -2.49
CA ASP A 74 10.12 38.79 -3.75
C ASP A 74 8.95 39.25 -4.64
N TYR A 75 7.74 38.79 -4.32
CA TYR A 75 6.52 39.03 -5.10
C TYR A 75 5.54 39.97 -4.40
N LEU A 76 5.79 40.30 -3.13
CA LEU A 76 4.97 41.22 -2.36
C LEU A 76 5.65 42.58 -2.27
N PRO A 77 4.88 43.68 -2.30
CA PRO A 77 5.45 44.99 -2.02
C PRO A 77 6.10 45.00 -0.63
N SER A 78 7.27 45.61 -0.49
CA SER A 78 8.05 45.61 0.77
C SER A 78 7.33 46.22 1.97
N TYR A 79 6.29 47.03 1.74
CA TYR A 79 5.43 47.62 2.76
C TYR A 79 4.22 46.75 3.13
N MET A 80 3.91 45.72 2.32
CA MET A 80 2.79 44.82 2.56
C MET A 80 3.23 43.73 3.54
N LYS A 81 2.56 43.69 4.69
CA LYS A 81 2.67 42.58 5.64
C LYS A 81 1.37 41.77 5.59
N PRO A 82 1.38 40.57 5.00
CA PRO A 82 0.21 39.68 5.00
C PRO A 82 -0.31 39.49 6.43
N SER A 83 -1.61 39.67 6.61
CA SER A 83 -2.28 39.36 7.88
C SER A 83 -3.68 38.89 7.55
N PHE A 84 -4.04 37.73 8.11
CA PHE A 84 -5.31 37.08 7.85
C PHE A 84 -5.99 36.79 9.19
N LYS A 85 -7.26 37.16 9.31
CA LYS A 85 -8.10 36.87 10.48
C LYS A 85 -8.80 35.52 10.38
N SER A 86 -8.78 34.91 9.20
CA SER A 86 -9.44 33.64 8.92
C SER A 86 -8.78 32.90 7.76
N LEU A 87 -8.96 31.58 7.70
CA LEU A 87 -8.56 30.75 6.57
C LEU A 87 -9.23 31.20 5.27
N GLU A 88 -10.44 31.75 5.34
CA GLU A 88 -11.16 32.29 4.20
C GLU A 88 -10.45 33.52 3.59
N GLU A 89 -9.93 34.42 4.44
CA GLU A 89 -9.13 35.56 3.98
C GLU A 89 -7.84 35.10 3.33
N LEU A 90 -7.15 34.11 3.93
CA LEU A 90 -5.94 33.51 3.35
C LEU A 90 -6.23 32.91 1.97
N ILE A 91 -7.22 32.01 1.85
CA ILE A 91 -7.56 31.39 0.57
C ILE A 91 -7.99 32.43 -0.47
N GLY A 92 -8.77 33.42 -0.05
CA GLY A 92 -9.20 34.53 -0.91
C GLY A 92 -8.02 35.33 -1.46
N PHE A 93 -7.00 35.58 -0.64
CA PHE A 93 -5.75 36.22 -1.03
C PHE A 93 -4.93 35.35 -2.00
N LEU A 94 -4.75 34.05 -1.71
CA LEU A 94 -3.94 33.16 -2.54
C LEU A 94 -4.53 32.98 -3.95
N LEU A 95 -5.86 32.90 -4.05
CA LEU A 95 -6.56 32.87 -5.35
C LEU A 95 -6.30 34.16 -6.12
N GLU A 96 -6.45 35.33 -5.47
CA GLU A 96 -6.20 36.64 -6.10
C GLU A 96 -4.74 36.82 -6.53
N PHE A 97 -3.80 36.45 -5.67
CA PHE A 97 -2.36 36.51 -5.96
C PHE A 97 -1.99 35.63 -7.17
N SER A 98 -2.63 34.46 -7.30
CA SER A 98 -2.37 33.52 -8.39
C SER A 98 -2.95 33.96 -9.75
N ARG A 99 -3.69 35.07 -9.84
CA ARG A 99 -4.25 35.52 -11.13
C ARG A 99 -3.16 35.89 -12.15
N GLU A 100 -2.03 36.38 -11.67
CA GLU A 100 -0.93 36.84 -12.52
C GLU A 100 0.13 35.77 -12.81
N ARG A 101 0.16 34.69 -12.00
CA ARG A 101 1.24 33.69 -12.02
C ARG A 101 0.80 32.36 -11.45
N LYS A 102 1.39 31.27 -11.91
CA LYS A 102 1.13 29.93 -11.35
C LYS A 102 1.62 29.89 -9.91
N LEU A 103 0.74 29.54 -8.97
CA LEU A 103 1.06 29.34 -7.56
C LEU A 103 0.67 27.91 -7.16
N VAL A 104 1.56 27.20 -6.48
CA VAL A 104 1.24 25.90 -5.87
C VAL A 104 0.98 26.09 -4.37
N VAL A 105 -0.14 25.59 -3.86
CA VAL A 105 -0.42 25.64 -2.42
C VAL A 105 -0.72 24.24 -1.91
N VAL A 106 0.13 23.76 -1.01
CA VAL A 106 0.00 22.45 -0.39
C VAL A 106 -0.57 22.62 1.01
N PHE A 107 -1.66 21.92 1.32
CA PHE A 107 -2.14 21.72 2.69
C PHE A 107 -1.93 20.26 3.10
N ASP A 108 -0.95 20.02 3.96
CA ASP A 108 -0.66 18.70 4.52
C ASP A 108 -1.52 18.38 5.75
N GLU A 109 -1.85 17.10 5.90
CA GLU A 109 -2.85 16.58 6.84
C GLU A 109 -4.21 17.32 6.77
N PHE A 110 -4.67 17.63 5.55
CA PHE A 110 -5.88 18.42 5.26
C PHE A 110 -7.13 17.94 6.01
N GLN A 111 -7.22 16.65 6.30
CA GLN A 111 -8.37 16.10 7.02
C GLN A 111 -8.53 16.65 8.45
N ASN A 112 -7.47 17.22 9.05
CA ASN A 112 -7.51 17.79 10.39
C ASN A 112 -8.40 19.04 10.48
N PHE A 113 -8.71 19.71 9.37
CA PHE A 113 -9.69 20.79 9.34
C PHE A 113 -11.10 20.36 9.81
N ARG A 114 -11.41 19.05 9.80
CA ARG A 114 -12.65 18.52 10.39
C ARG A 114 -12.73 18.73 11.89
N THR A 115 -11.61 18.81 12.58
CA THR A 115 -11.55 19.08 14.02
C THR A 115 -11.33 20.57 14.26
N VAL A 116 -10.42 21.18 13.51
CA VAL A 116 -10.01 22.59 13.69
C VAL A 116 -11.12 23.57 13.32
N LYS A 117 -11.68 23.46 12.11
CA LYS A 117 -12.70 24.37 11.59
C LYS A 117 -13.58 23.66 10.56
N PRO A 118 -14.60 22.89 11.00
CA PRO A 118 -15.48 22.14 10.09
C PRO A 118 -16.14 23.02 9.02
N SER A 119 -16.45 24.28 9.34
CA SER A 119 -17.04 25.23 8.39
C SER A 119 -16.11 25.60 7.23
N PHE A 120 -14.80 25.39 7.37
CA PHE A 120 -13.81 25.70 6.34
C PHE A 120 -14.09 24.98 5.02
N PHE A 121 -14.61 23.74 5.04
CA PHE A 121 -14.92 23.02 3.81
C PHE A 121 -15.98 23.72 2.95
N SER A 122 -17.03 24.24 3.58
CA SER A 122 -18.07 25.03 2.90
C SER A 122 -17.54 26.37 2.41
N SER A 123 -16.70 27.03 3.21
CA SER A 123 -16.07 28.28 2.80
C SER A 123 -15.12 28.10 1.62
N LEU A 124 -14.31 27.03 1.64
CA LEU A 124 -13.40 26.67 0.56
C LEU A 124 -14.19 26.34 -0.72
N GLN A 125 -15.26 25.55 -0.61
CA GLN A 125 -16.16 25.29 -1.75
C GLN A 125 -16.62 26.60 -2.39
N ARG A 126 -17.16 27.52 -1.60
CA ARG A 126 -17.67 28.81 -2.09
C ARG A 126 -16.57 29.63 -2.78
N LEU A 127 -15.42 29.80 -2.12
CA LEU A 127 -14.30 30.57 -2.68
C LEU A 127 -13.73 29.94 -3.96
N TRP A 128 -13.63 28.61 -3.99
CA TRP A 128 -13.16 27.88 -5.15
C TRP A 128 -14.11 28.05 -6.33
N ASP A 129 -15.41 27.81 -6.12
CA ASP A 129 -16.44 27.92 -7.16
C ASP A 129 -16.56 29.37 -7.68
N GLU A 130 -16.36 30.39 -6.84
CA GLU A 130 -16.42 31.81 -7.22
C GLU A 130 -15.18 32.31 -7.99
N LYS A 131 -13.96 31.84 -7.65
CA LYS A 131 -12.72 32.50 -8.07
C LYS A 131 -11.77 31.65 -8.93
N LYS A 132 -11.92 30.32 -8.99
CA LYS A 132 -10.95 29.43 -9.64
C LYS A 132 -10.70 29.77 -11.12
N ASP A 133 -11.74 30.19 -11.84
CA ASP A 133 -11.68 30.44 -13.29
C ASP A 133 -10.86 31.69 -13.65
N GLY A 134 -10.73 32.64 -12.71
CA GLY A 134 -9.88 33.83 -12.87
C GLY A 134 -8.47 33.68 -12.33
N SER A 135 -8.16 32.54 -11.70
CA SER A 135 -6.96 32.30 -10.88
C SER A 135 -6.08 31.21 -11.53
N ASN A 136 -4.78 31.16 -11.19
CA ASN A 136 -3.84 30.14 -11.66
C ASN A 136 -3.25 29.35 -10.47
N LEU A 137 -4.14 28.85 -9.59
CA LEU A 137 -3.77 28.18 -8.35
C LEU A 137 -3.81 26.65 -8.49
N MET A 138 -2.68 25.98 -8.28
CA MET A 138 -2.65 24.54 -8.06
C MET A 138 -2.79 24.26 -6.56
N PHE A 139 -4.00 23.92 -6.13
CA PHE A 139 -4.31 23.57 -4.75
C PHE A 139 -4.12 22.06 -4.53
N ILE A 140 -3.27 21.68 -3.59
CA ILE A 140 -2.95 20.28 -3.28
C ILE A 140 -3.34 19.99 -1.83
N ALA A 141 -4.37 19.18 -1.62
CA ALA A 141 -4.70 18.62 -0.32
C ALA A 141 -3.97 17.28 -0.11
N VAL A 142 -3.16 17.17 0.93
CA VAL A 142 -2.46 15.94 1.30
C VAL A 142 -3.11 15.32 2.54
N GLY A 143 -3.35 14.00 2.54
CA GLY A 143 -4.01 13.35 3.68
C GLY A 143 -3.59 11.91 3.98
N SER A 144 -3.37 11.62 5.26
CA SER A 144 -2.88 10.32 5.73
C SER A 144 -3.96 9.28 6.00
N TYR A 145 -5.20 9.70 6.26
CA TYR A 145 -6.31 8.80 6.62
C TYR A 145 -7.21 8.56 5.41
N VAL A 146 -7.04 7.41 4.77
CA VAL A 146 -7.70 7.09 3.49
C VAL A 146 -9.21 7.17 3.62
N GLY A 147 -9.78 6.57 4.68
CA GLY A 147 -11.22 6.63 4.93
C GLY A 147 -11.74 8.07 5.14
N MET A 148 -10.95 8.93 5.76
CA MET A 148 -11.35 10.32 6.03
C MET A 148 -11.28 11.18 4.77
N ILE A 149 -10.24 11.02 3.95
CA ILE A 149 -10.12 11.71 2.66
C ILE A 149 -11.26 11.28 1.71
N LYS A 150 -11.55 9.97 1.63
CA LYS A 150 -12.70 9.48 0.87
C LYS A 150 -14.00 10.12 1.36
N ARG A 151 -14.19 10.25 2.67
CA ARG A 151 -15.37 10.93 3.21
C ARG A 151 -15.44 12.38 2.75
N ILE A 152 -14.42 13.19 3.05
CA ILE A 152 -14.41 14.65 2.78
C ILE A 152 -14.67 14.98 1.31
N PHE A 153 -14.15 14.16 0.39
CA PHE A 153 -14.10 14.51 -1.03
C PHE A 153 -14.91 13.60 -1.96
N MET A 154 -15.29 12.39 -1.53
CA MET A 154 -16.06 11.43 -2.35
C MET A 154 -17.49 11.19 -1.84
N ASP A 155 -17.86 11.63 -0.64
CA ASP A 155 -19.25 11.56 -0.17
C ASP A 155 -20.06 12.71 -0.77
N ARG A 156 -21.17 12.39 -1.44
CA ARG A 156 -22.06 13.36 -2.11
C ARG A 156 -22.62 14.43 -1.17
N LYS A 157 -22.61 14.18 0.14
CA LYS A 157 -23.11 15.11 1.15
C LYS A 157 -22.08 16.15 1.59
N GLU A 158 -20.80 15.95 1.27
CA GLU A 158 -19.72 16.81 1.74
C GLU A 158 -19.47 17.98 0.76
N PRO A 159 -19.15 19.19 1.24
CA PRO A 159 -19.03 20.40 0.40
C PRO A 159 -18.06 20.28 -0.78
N LEU A 160 -16.97 19.54 -0.62
CA LEU A 160 -15.91 19.43 -1.61
C LEU A 160 -16.15 18.31 -2.65
N PHE A 161 -17.31 17.66 -2.60
CA PHE A 161 -17.69 16.63 -3.57
C PHE A 161 -17.70 17.20 -5.01
N GLY A 162 -16.97 16.53 -5.90
CA GLY A 162 -16.91 16.88 -7.32
C GLY A 162 -16.06 18.11 -7.66
N ARG A 163 -15.25 18.63 -6.73
CA ARG A 163 -14.35 19.78 -6.96
C ARG A 163 -12.91 19.38 -7.26
N VAL A 164 -12.57 18.10 -7.07
CA VAL A 164 -11.23 17.57 -7.25
C VAL A 164 -11.05 17.19 -8.71
N ASP A 165 -10.07 17.80 -9.36
CA ASP A 165 -9.72 17.51 -10.75
C ASP A 165 -8.91 16.21 -10.84
N GLU A 166 -8.01 15.98 -9.88
CA GLU A 166 -7.01 14.92 -9.96
C GLU A 166 -6.71 14.23 -8.63
N TRP A 167 -6.47 12.93 -8.68
CA TRP A 167 -6.27 12.08 -7.51
C TRP A 167 -4.98 11.26 -7.63
N ILE A 168 -4.07 11.45 -6.68
CA ILE A 168 -2.86 10.64 -6.55
C ILE A 168 -2.95 9.83 -5.27
N LYS A 169 -3.22 8.52 -5.43
CA LYS A 169 -3.17 7.56 -4.32
C LYS A 169 -1.74 7.02 -4.17
N LEU A 170 -1.00 7.57 -3.22
CA LEU A 170 0.35 7.12 -2.92
C LEU A 170 0.33 5.79 -2.15
N ARG A 171 0.77 4.72 -2.80
CA ARG A 171 0.82 3.36 -2.24
C ARG A 171 2.21 3.04 -1.68
N PRO A 172 2.33 2.11 -0.71
CA PRO A 172 3.61 1.50 -0.37
C PRO A 172 4.32 0.97 -1.63
N PHE A 173 5.64 0.89 -1.59
CA PHE A 173 6.41 0.30 -2.67
C PHE A 173 5.97 -1.13 -2.94
N ASP A 174 6.02 -1.55 -4.21
CA ASP A 174 5.97 -2.98 -4.51
C ASP A 174 7.27 -3.67 -4.08
N PHE A 175 7.31 -4.99 -4.20
CA PHE A 175 8.46 -5.80 -3.78
C PHE A 175 9.78 -5.35 -4.44
N TRP A 176 9.79 -5.12 -5.76
CA TRP A 176 11.01 -4.78 -6.49
C TRP A 176 11.47 -3.35 -6.21
N THR A 177 10.54 -2.40 -6.08
CA THR A 177 10.86 -1.02 -5.70
C THR A 177 11.41 -0.98 -4.27
N ALA A 178 10.80 -1.73 -3.34
CA ALA A 178 11.29 -1.87 -1.97
C ALA A 178 12.67 -2.54 -1.92
N TRP A 179 12.90 -3.57 -2.75
CA TRP A 179 14.20 -4.24 -2.89
C TRP A 179 15.27 -3.27 -3.36
N GLY A 180 15.02 -2.54 -4.44
CA GLY A 180 15.94 -1.52 -4.94
C GLY A 180 16.21 -0.42 -3.92
N PHE A 181 15.17 0.03 -3.20
CA PHE A 181 15.30 1.04 -2.16
C PHE A 181 16.23 0.57 -1.03
N VAL A 182 16.01 -0.63 -0.47
CA VAL A 182 16.85 -1.15 0.61
C VAL A 182 18.27 -1.42 0.13
N ARG A 183 18.44 -1.98 -1.09
CA ARG A 183 19.76 -2.23 -1.67
C ARG A 183 20.58 -0.97 -1.96
N SER A 184 19.91 0.16 -2.18
CA SER A 184 20.60 1.45 -2.28
C SER A 184 21.21 1.93 -0.96
N LEU A 185 20.82 1.32 0.17
CA LEU A 185 21.23 1.71 1.52
C LEU A 185 22.15 0.69 2.20
N ILE A 186 22.00 -0.59 1.92
CA ILE A 186 22.79 -1.67 2.52
C ILE A 186 22.84 -2.89 1.60
N ASP A 187 23.91 -3.69 1.70
CA ASP A 187 23.93 -5.01 1.10
C ASP A 187 23.11 -6.00 1.94
N ILE A 188 22.27 -6.78 1.26
CA ILE A 188 21.34 -7.69 1.91
C ILE A 188 21.08 -8.91 1.03
N ASN A 189 21.03 -10.09 1.65
CA ASN A 189 20.68 -11.32 0.96
C ASN A 189 19.21 -11.27 0.50
N PRO A 190 18.89 -11.63 -0.77
CA PRO A 190 17.54 -11.95 -1.25
C PRO A 190 16.59 -12.58 -0.24
N ARG A 191 17.02 -13.64 0.44
CA ARG A 191 16.18 -14.39 1.39
C ARG A 191 15.72 -13.51 2.55
N ASP A 192 16.67 -12.85 3.20
CA ASP A 192 16.42 -12.00 4.36
C ASP A 192 15.56 -10.81 3.99
N PHE A 193 15.70 -10.29 2.76
CA PHE A 193 14.82 -9.23 2.28
C PHE A 193 13.38 -9.68 2.09
N VAL A 194 13.12 -10.89 1.59
CA VAL A 194 11.74 -11.43 1.52
C VAL A 194 11.15 -11.57 2.93
N GLU A 195 11.96 -11.95 3.91
CA GLU A 195 11.57 -12.02 5.31
C GLU A 195 11.23 -10.62 5.88
N PHE A 196 12.08 -9.62 5.65
CA PHE A 196 11.77 -8.23 6.00
C PHE A 196 10.53 -7.69 5.29
N TYR A 197 10.38 -7.93 3.99
CA TYR A 197 9.21 -7.49 3.23
C TYR A 197 7.93 -8.14 3.76
N SER A 198 8.01 -9.39 4.22
CA SER A 198 6.88 -10.08 4.86
C SER A 198 6.46 -9.42 6.18
N ALA A 199 7.39 -8.80 6.91
CA ALA A 199 7.13 -8.16 8.19
C ALA A 199 6.89 -6.64 8.12
N LEU A 200 7.49 -5.96 7.14
CA LEU A 200 7.49 -4.50 7.03
C LEU A 200 6.67 -3.99 5.83
N GLY A 201 6.41 -4.87 4.85
CA GLY A 201 5.84 -4.51 3.56
C GLY A 201 6.70 -3.51 2.80
N GLY A 202 6.07 -2.78 1.88
CA GLY A 202 6.72 -1.74 1.08
C GLY A 202 6.70 -0.34 1.71
N MET A 203 6.43 -0.21 3.01
CA MET A 203 6.29 1.11 3.65
C MET A 203 7.67 1.77 3.79
N PRO A 204 7.96 2.89 3.09
CA PRO A 204 9.32 3.45 3.03
C PRO A 204 9.92 3.75 4.40
N ARG A 205 9.12 4.30 5.33
CA ARG A 205 9.60 4.61 6.69
C ARG A 205 9.99 3.38 7.50
N TYR A 206 9.34 2.23 7.26
CA TYR A 206 9.66 0.98 7.95
C TYR A 206 10.90 0.34 7.33
N LEU A 207 11.03 0.38 6.00
CA LEU A 207 12.22 -0.11 5.30
C LEU A 207 13.52 0.61 5.71
N LEU A 208 13.44 1.88 6.13
CA LEU A 208 14.58 2.62 6.69
C LEU A 208 15.15 2.03 8.00
N TYR A 209 14.44 1.11 8.65
CA TYR A 209 14.99 0.38 9.80
C TYR A 209 15.93 -0.76 9.39
N VAL A 210 15.79 -1.33 8.20
CA VAL A 210 16.63 -2.44 7.72
C VAL A 210 18.13 -2.13 7.83
N PRO A 211 18.67 -1.03 7.26
CA PRO A 211 20.10 -0.73 7.37
C PRO A 211 20.58 -0.50 8.82
N ARG A 212 19.68 -0.18 9.75
CA ARG A 212 20.03 0.07 11.15
C ARG A 212 20.15 -1.22 11.97
N TYR A 213 19.27 -2.20 11.71
CA TYR A 213 19.14 -3.43 12.51
C TYR A 213 19.74 -4.67 11.84
N TYR A 214 19.80 -4.73 10.52
CA TYR A 214 20.28 -5.93 9.82
C TYR A 214 21.78 -6.14 10.00
N ARG A 215 22.16 -7.34 10.45
CA ARG A 215 23.56 -7.78 10.66
C ARG A 215 23.82 -9.17 10.07
N GLY A 216 23.14 -9.51 8.97
CA GLY A 216 23.23 -10.83 8.33
C GLY A 216 22.20 -11.86 8.82
N ASP A 217 21.28 -11.44 9.70
CA ASP A 217 20.17 -12.24 10.19
C ASP A 217 18.91 -11.38 10.28
N SER A 218 17.92 -11.65 9.42
CA SER A 218 16.61 -10.98 9.41
C SER A 218 15.77 -11.30 10.63
N VAL A 219 15.85 -12.52 11.16
CA VAL A 219 15.03 -12.97 12.30
C VAL A 219 15.44 -12.23 13.57
N GLU A 220 16.75 -12.12 13.83
CA GLU A 220 17.27 -11.35 14.96
C GLU A 220 17.05 -9.84 14.77
N ALA A 221 17.14 -9.32 13.54
CA ALA A 221 16.78 -7.93 13.29
C ALA A 221 15.30 -7.66 13.57
N LEU A 222 14.40 -8.60 13.22
CA LEU A 222 12.97 -8.49 13.52
C LEU A 222 12.68 -8.57 15.02
N ARG A 223 13.48 -9.31 15.79
CA ARG A 223 13.45 -9.30 17.26
C ARG A 223 13.56 -7.88 17.80
N GLY A 224 14.62 -7.16 17.42
CA GLY A 224 14.87 -5.78 17.84
C GLY A 224 13.87 -4.76 17.29
N LEU A 225 13.16 -5.10 16.21
CA LEU A 225 12.14 -4.24 15.63
C LEU A 225 10.76 -4.39 16.26
N PHE A 226 10.39 -5.59 16.72
CA PHE A 226 9.03 -5.87 17.17
C PHE A 226 8.89 -6.50 18.56
N PHE A 227 9.84 -7.32 19.00
CA PHE A 227 9.67 -8.20 20.16
C PHE A 227 10.32 -7.64 21.42
N ASP A 228 11.49 -7.01 21.29
CA ASP A 228 12.18 -6.40 22.43
C ASP A 228 11.30 -5.33 23.12
N GLU A 229 11.54 -5.09 24.41
CA GLU A 229 10.74 -4.18 25.24
C GLU A 229 10.62 -2.76 24.63
N PHE A 230 11.73 -2.24 24.11
CA PHE A 230 11.80 -0.90 23.50
C PHE A 230 11.75 -0.93 21.97
N ALA A 231 11.23 -2.02 21.40
CA ALA A 231 11.20 -2.22 19.96
C ALA A 231 10.33 -1.15 19.28
N PRO A 232 10.85 -0.42 18.26
CA PRO A 232 10.20 0.76 17.72
C PRO A 232 8.90 0.47 16.96
N LEU A 233 8.67 -0.78 16.53
CA LEU A 233 7.48 -1.19 15.79
C LEU A 233 6.46 -1.98 16.62
N ARG A 234 6.73 -2.20 17.91
CA ARG A 234 5.81 -2.91 18.82
C ARG A 234 4.48 -2.17 18.97
N GLU A 235 4.53 -0.88 19.31
CA GLU A 235 3.33 -0.03 19.47
C GLU A 235 2.83 0.61 18.18
N GLU A 236 3.59 0.47 17.10
CA GLU A 236 3.37 1.18 15.86
C GLU A 236 1.99 0.88 15.26
N GLY A 237 1.59 -0.40 15.23
CA GLY A 237 0.31 -0.79 14.66
C GLY A 237 -0.87 -0.20 15.43
N LEU A 238 -0.78 -0.21 16.77
CA LEU A 238 -1.80 0.36 17.65
C LEU A 238 -1.93 1.87 17.45
N ASN A 239 -0.80 2.57 17.39
CA ASN A 239 -0.73 4.02 17.23
C ASN A 239 -1.33 4.49 15.90
N VAL A 240 -1.03 3.79 14.80
CA VAL A 240 -1.58 4.15 13.47
C VAL A 240 -3.08 3.87 13.39
N LEU A 241 -3.53 2.70 13.82
CA LEU A 241 -4.92 2.29 13.60
C LEU A 241 -5.92 2.94 14.57
N LYS A 242 -5.52 3.27 15.80
CA LYS A 242 -6.40 4.01 16.74
C LYS A 242 -6.78 5.38 16.18
N LEU A 243 -5.81 6.08 15.56
CA LEU A 243 -6.05 7.37 14.92
C LEU A 243 -7.01 7.24 13.72
N GLU A 244 -6.90 6.16 12.95
CA GLU A 244 -7.70 5.98 11.73
C GLU A 244 -9.13 5.47 11.99
N PHE A 245 -9.32 4.54 12.93
CA PHE A 245 -10.64 3.95 13.23
C PHE A 245 -11.44 4.73 14.28
N GLY A 246 -10.79 5.63 15.01
CA GLY A 246 -11.42 6.38 16.09
C GLY A 246 -12.07 5.48 17.15
N ARG A 247 -13.25 5.88 17.65
CA ARG A 247 -13.90 5.24 18.82
C ARG A 247 -14.33 3.77 18.60
N PHE A 248 -14.43 3.31 17.36
CA PHE A 248 -14.92 1.96 17.02
C PHE A 248 -13.78 0.99 16.65
N TYR A 249 -12.53 1.29 17.01
CA TYR A 249 -11.36 0.49 16.63
C TYR A 249 -11.44 -0.97 17.10
N ARG A 250 -12.04 -1.28 18.25
CA ARG A 250 -12.03 -2.64 18.85
C ARG A 250 -12.61 -3.70 17.91
N ALA A 251 -13.76 -3.43 17.29
CA ALA A 251 -14.39 -4.39 16.40
C ALA A 251 -13.58 -4.61 15.11
N HIS A 252 -12.99 -3.53 14.58
CA HIS A 252 -12.07 -3.60 13.45
C HIS A 252 -10.85 -4.47 13.77
N PHE A 253 -10.26 -4.26 14.94
CA PHE A 253 -9.10 -5.02 15.42
C PHE A 253 -9.42 -6.51 15.59
N SER A 254 -10.57 -6.86 16.19
CA SER A 254 -10.96 -8.27 16.32
C SER A 254 -11.10 -8.98 14.97
N ILE A 255 -11.60 -8.28 13.95
CA ILE A 255 -11.71 -8.83 12.59
C ILE A 255 -10.33 -8.94 11.93
N LEU A 256 -9.49 -7.91 12.03
CA LEU A 256 -8.14 -7.93 11.46
C LEU A 256 -7.28 -9.03 12.13
N GLU A 257 -7.33 -9.15 13.46
CA GLU A 257 -6.68 -10.22 14.20
C GLU A 257 -7.16 -11.59 13.72
N ALA A 258 -8.48 -11.82 13.63
CA ALA A 258 -9.02 -13.08 13.12
C ALA A 258 -8.51 -13.40 11.70
N VAL A 259 -8.51 -12.42 10.79
CA VAL A 259 -7.98 -12.61 9.44
C VAL A 259 -6.49 -12.94 9.44
N SER A 260 -5.68 -12.26 10.27
CA SER A 260 -4.24 -12.56 10.42
C SER A 260 -3.97 -13.97 10.94
N LEU A 261 -4.91 -14.53 11.70
CA LEU A 261 -4.84 -15.89 12.24
C LEU A 261 -5.27 -16.97 11.23
N GLY A 262 -5.79 -16.58 10.06
CA GLY A 262 -6.23 -17.49 9.00
C GLY A 262 -7.75 -17.71 8.92
N TYR A 263 -8.54 -16.99 9.73
CA TYR A 263 -10.01 -17.00 9.62
C TYR A 263 -10.41 -16.00 8.52
N VAL A 264 -10.56 -16.48 7.29
CA VAL A 264 -10.62 -15.61 6.10
C VAL A 264 -12.01 -15.46 5.51
N THR A 265 -12.98 -16.29 5.89
CA THR A 265 -14.37 -16.16 5.41
C THR A 265 -15.25 -15.42 6.44
N PRO A 266 -16.36 -14.78 6.01
CA PRO A 266 -17.27 -14.12 6.96
C PRO A 266 -17.78 -15.03 8.08
N LYS A 267 -17.99 -16.33 7.78
CA LYS A 267 -18.43 -17.30 8.78
C LYS A 267 -17.33 -17.59 9.80
N GLU A 268 -16.12 -17.92 9.33
CA GLU A 268 -14.97 -18.17 10.22
C GLU A 268 -14.67 -16.97 11.11
N ILE A 269 -14.75 -15.74 10.58
CA ILE A 269 -14.55 -14.51 11.33
C ILE A 269 -15.67 -14.33 12.37
N SER A 270 -16.93 -14.59 12.01
CA SER A 270 -18.07 -14.54 12.92
C SER A 270 -17.91 -15.54 14.07
N ASP A 271 -17.54 -16.78 13.75
CA ASP A 271 -17.32 -17.85 14.73
C ASP A 271 -16.14 -17.52 15.66
N LYS A 272 -15.03 -16.97 15.12
CA LYS A 272 -13.84 -16.60 15.91
C LYS A 272 -14.07 -15.39 16.81
N THR A 273 -14.77 -14.38 16.33
CA THR A 273 -14.96 -13.10 17.04
C THR A 273 -16.20 -13.08 17.95
N GLY A 274 -17.12 -14.03 17.78
CA GLY A 274 -18.43 -14.04 18.45
C GLY A 274 -19.39 -12.96 17.95
N MET A 275 -19.00 -12.18 16.92
CA MET A 275 -19.88 -11.17 16.33
C MET A 275 -20.92 -11.81 15.43
N LYS A 276 -22.13 -11.24 15.39
CA LYS A 276 -23.17 -11.66 14.43
C LYS A 276 -22.71 -11.45 12.99
N LEU A 277 -23.07 -12.37 12.09
CA LEU A 277 -22.66 -12.36 10.68
C LEU A 277 -22.97 -11.04 9.94
N LEU A 278 -24.13 -10.42 10.22
CA LEU A 278 -24.50 -9.11 9.65
C LEU A 278 -23.55 -7.99 10.10
N THR A 279 -23.16 -8.00 11.38
CA THR A 279 -22.20 -7.06 11.95
C THR A 279 -20.82 -7.25 11.34
N VAL A 280 -20.37 -8.50 11.19
CA VAL A 280 -19.13 -8.84 10.48
C VAL A 280 -19.17 -8.32 9.05
N GLY A 281 -20.27 -8.53 8.32
CA GLY A 281 -20.45 -8.03 6.96
C GLY A 281 -20.29 -6.50 6.84
N LYS A 282 -20.83 -5.74 7.80
CA LYS A 282 -20.67 -4.28 7.85
C LYS A 282 -19.20 -3.89 8.02
N TYR A 283 -18.50 -4.44 9.01
CA TYR A 283 -17.10 -4.09 9.25
C TYR A 283 -16.17 -4.59 8.14
N LEU A 284 -16.43 -5.74 7.53
CA LEU A 284 -15.69 -6.19 6.35
C LEU A 284 -15.84 -5.20 5.19
N SER A 285 -17.04 -4.65 4.98
CA SER A 285 -17.26 -3.61 3.98
C SER A 285 -16.49 -2.33 4.31
N GLU A 286 -16.51 -1.88 5.57
CA GLU A 286 -15.75 -0.69 6.01
C GLU A 286 -14.24 -0.90 5.83
N LEU A 287 -13.70 -2.02 6.32
CA LEU A 287 -12.28 -2.38 6.21
C LEU A 287 -11.83 -2.57 4.77
N THR A 288 -12.70 -2.99 3.86
CA THR A 288 -12.35 -3.20 2.44
C THR A 288 -12.49 -1.91 1.63
N ASN A 289 -13.63 -1.23 1.74
CA ASN A 289 -13.99 -0.15 0.82
C ASN A 289 -13.61 1.24 1.34
N HIS A 290 -13.66 1.45 2.66
CA HIS A 290 -13.39 2.75 3.27
C HIS A 290 -11.92 2.85 3.67
N TYR A 291 -11.48 1.96 4.56
CA TYR A 291 -10.12 1.99 5.11
C TYR A 291 -9.09 1.23 4.27
N GLU A 292 -9.54 0.25 3.48
CA GLU A 292 -8.70 -0.58 2.59
C GLU A 292 -7.64 -1.46 3.30
N TYR A 293 -7.84 -1.73 4.60
CA TYR A 293 -7.03 -2.67 5.36
C TYR A 293 -7.28 -4.14 5.01
N LEU A 294 -8.44 -4.43 4.41
CA LEU A 294 -8.73 -5.75 3.87
C LEU A 294 -8.86 -5.71 2.35
N THR A 295 -8.40 -6.78 1.72
CA THR A 295 -8.65 -7.08 0.32
C THR A 295 -9.57 -8.28 0.24
N ARG A 296 -10.56 -8.20 -0.65
CA ARG A 296 -11.46 -9.30 -0.98
C ARG A 296 -10.82 -10.19 -2.05
N GLU A 297 -10.58 -11.45 -1.75
CA GLU A 297 -10.11 -12.46 -2.70
C GLU A 297 -11.27 -13.38 -3.11
N VAL A 298 -11.33 -13.70 -4.41
CA VAL A 298 -12.24 -14.70 -4.98
C VAL A 298 -11.46 -15.63 -5.91
N PRO A 299 -11.92 -16.87 -6.17
CA PRO A 299 -11.25 -17.73 -7.12
C PRO A 299 -11.15 -17.02 -8.47
N VAL A 300 -9.99 -17.08 -9.11
CA VAL A 300 -9.68 -16.40 -10.38
C VAL A 300 -10.57 -16.86 -11.55
N THR A 301 -11.34 -17.93 -11.40
CA THR A 301 -12.31 -18.40 -12.40
C THR A 301 -13.74 -17.92 -12.13
N GLU A 302 -13.99 -17.25 -11.01
CA GLU A 302 -15.32 -16.77 -10.60
C GLU A 302 -15.51 -15.29 -10.96
N ASN A 303 -16.75 -14.86 -11.16
CA ASN A 303 -17.05 -13.43 -11.33
C ASN A 303 -17.08 -12.74 -9.94
N PRO A 304 -16.19 -11.76 -9.67
CA PRO A 304 -16.13 -11.10 -8.36
C PRO A 304 -17.46 -10.45 -7.92
N LEU A 305 -18.30 -10.01 -8.86
CA LEU A 305 -19.58 -9.34 -8.57
C LEU A 305 -20.70 -10.32 -8.22
N LYS A 306 -20.59 -11.60 -8.61
CA LYS A 306 -21.66 -12.60 -8.44
C LYS A 306 -21.34 -13.66 -7.40
N THR A 307 -20.06 -13.93 -7.16
CA THR A 307 -19.64 -15.08 -6.35
C THR A 307 -19.80 -14.85 -4.86
N ARG A 308 -20.22 -15.91 -4.16
CA ARG A 308 -20.30 -15.98 -2.70
C ARG A 308 -19.05 -16.62 -2.07
N LYS A 309 -18.14 -17.16 -2.90
CA LYS A 309 -16.86 -17.74 -2.46
C LYS A 309 -15.86 -16.62 -2.24
N VAL A 310 -15.92 -16.02 -1.06
CA VAL A 310 -15.14 -14.84 -0.71
C VAL A 310 -14.23 -15.14 0.47
N ALA A 311 -12.95 -14.85 0.30
CA ALA A 311 -11.98 -14.78 1.37
C ALA A 311 -11.51 -13.33 1.54
N TYR A 312 -11.02 -13.02 2.73
CA TYR A 312 -10.46 -11.72 3.09
C TYR A 312 -9.01 -11.90 3.52
N ARG A 313 -8.18 -10.92 3.16
CA ARG A 313 -6.77 -10.86 3.53
C ARG A 313 -6.44 -9.45 3.99
N ILE A 314 -5.57 -9.30 4.98
CA ILE A 314 -5.00 -7.99 5.31
C ILE A 314 -4.18 -7.50 4.12
N SER A 315 -4.49 -6.30 3.62
CA SER A 315 -3.88 -5.72 2.41
C SER A 315 -2.39 -5.43 2.56
N ASP A 316 -1.95 -5.15 3.78
CA ASP A 316 -0.62 -4.65 4.12
C ASP A 316 0.18 -5.64 4.97
N GLU A 317 1.43 -5.87 4.59
CA GLU A 317 2.25 -6.92 5.22
C GLU A 317 2.66 -6.58 6.64
N PHE A 318 2.95 -5.30 6.89
CA PHE A 318 3.22 -4.84 8.25
C PHE A 318 2.05 -5.11 9.18
N PHE A 319 0.83 -4.74 8.79
CA PHE A 319 -0.33 -5.03 9.64
C PHE A 319 -0.65 -6.51 9.74
N ASN A 320 -0.45 -7.29 8.68
CA ASN A 320 -0.65 -8.74 8.75
C ASN A 320 0.31 -9.38 9.76
N PHE A 321 1.60 -9.02 9.71
CA PHE A 321 2.61 -9.47 10.66
C PHE A 321 2.31 -8.99 12.08
N TRP A 322 2.01 -7.70 12.23
CA TRP A 322 1.77 -7.09 13.53
C TRP A 322 0.56 -7.70 14.23
N PHE A 323 -0.56 -7.91 13.53
CA PHE A 323 -1.72 -8.58 14.12
C PHE A 323 -1.43 -10.04 14.50
N ARG A 324 -0.74 -10.77 13.62
CA ARG A 324 -0.39 -12.18 13.78
C ARG A 324 0.51 -12.44 14.99
N PHE A 325 1.60 -11.68 15.10
CA PHE A 325 2.69 -11.99 16.02
C PHE A 325 2.75 -11.07 17.24
N ILE A 326 2.32 -9.81 17.10
CA ILE A 326 2.46 -8.80 18.15
C ILE A 326 1.14 -8.59 18.88
N TYR A 327 0.11 -8.10 18.19
CA TYR A 327 -1.19 -7.82 18.82
C TYR A 327 -1.83 -9.06 19.44
N HIS A 328 -1.82 -10.20 18.73
CA HIS A 328 -2.37 -11.44 19.25
C HIS A 328 -1.68 -11.94 20.52
N ASN A 329 -0.38 -11.65 20.67
CA ASN A 329 0.43 -12.08 21.79
C ASN A 329 0.75 -10.93 22.76
N TYR A 330 0.04 -9.79 22.70
CA TYR A 330 0.48 -8.55 23.32
C TYR A 330 0.76 -8.70 24.84
N THR A 331 -0.15 -9.33 25.59
CA THR A 331 0.04 -9.63 27.02
C THR A 331 1.21 -10.57 27.27
N ALA A 332 1.35 -11.64 26.48
CA ALA A 332 2.47 -12.56 26.62
C ALA A 332 3.82 -11.90 26.25
N LEU A 333 3.80 -10.90 25.36
CA LEU A 333 4.96 -10.08 24.99
C LEU A 333 5.39 -9.15 26.14
N GLU A 334 4.48 -8.76 27.03
CA GLU A 334 4.79 -7.96 28.22
C GLU A 334 5.38 -8.84 29.33
N GLU A 335 4.94 -10.10 29.42
CA GLU A 335 5.41 -11.05 30.44
C GLU A 335 6.73 -11.73 30.07
N ASP A 336 6.86 -12.24 28.84
CA ASP A 336 8.00 -13.05 28.40
C ASP A 336 8.22 -12.89 26.88
N PRO A 337 8.90 -11.80 26.45
CA PRO A 337 9.22 -11.55 25.05
C PRO A 337 9.99 -12.69 24.39
N ASP A 338 10.92 -13.32 25.12
CA ASP A 338 11.77 -14.40 24.63
C ASP A 338 10.94 -15.61 24.22
N ARG A 339 10.00 -16.04 25.06
CA ARG A 339 9.11 -17.16 24.75
C ARG A 339 8.21 -16.88 23.56
N VAL A 340 7.75 -15.64 23.39
CA VAL A 340 6.95 -15.30 22.21
C VAL A 340 7.82 -15.30 20.95
N PHE A 341 9.05 -14.80 21.04
CA PHE A 341 10.00 -14.81 19.94
C PHE A 341 10.36 -16.24 19.50
N GLU A 342 10.56 -17.17 20.43
CA GLU A 342 10.76 -18.59 20.10
C GLU A 342 9.59 -19.19 19.33
N ARG A 343 8.34 -18.88 19.73
CA ARG A 343 7.15 -19.32 18.98
C ARG A 343 7.10 -18.69 17.59
N PHE A 344 7.40 -17.40 17.48
CA PHE A 344 7.50 -16.69 16.21
C PHE A 344 8.47 -17.39 15.25
N LYS A 345 9.68 -17.77 15.71
CA LYS A 345 10.66 -18.48 14.88
C LYS A 345 10.12 -19.78 14.28
N GLY A 346 9.33 -20.53 15.05
CA GLY A 346 8.69 -21.77 14.57
C GLY A 346 7.63 -21.57 13.49
N GLU A 347 6.97 -20.41 13.46
CA GLU A 347 5.87 -20.10 12.53
C GLU A 347 6.30 -19.22 11.34
N PHE A 348 7.41 -18.49 11.47
CA PHE A 348 7.76 -17.40 10.55
C PHE A 348 7.96 -17.87 9.11
N SER A 349 8.64 -19.00 8.89
CA SER A 349 8.85 -19.53 7.53
C SER A 349 7.53 -19.84 6.81
N SER A 350 6.51 -20.31 7.53
CA SER A 350 5.18 -20.56 6.95
C SER A 350 4.48 -19.25 6.61
N PHE A 351 4.56 -18.26 7.51
CA PHE A 351 4.02 -16.93 7.29
C PHE A 351 4.63 -16.23 6.06
N VAL A 352 5.96 -16.32 5.90
CA VAL A 352 6.68 -15.79 4.72
C VAL A 352 6.21 -16.47 3.44
N GLY A 353 5.88 -17.76 3.49
CA GLY A 353 5.32 -18.50 2.36
C GLY A 353 4.10 -17.83 1.73
N GLY A 354 3.15 -17.38 2.56
CA GLY A 354 1.96 -16.68 2.06
C GLY A 354 2.28 -15.33 1.41
N THR A 355 3.30 -14.61 1.89
CA THR A 355 3.81 -13.40 1.23
C THR A 355 4.52 -13.71 -0.07
N TYR A 356 5.31 -14.78 -0.09
CA TYR A 356 6.02 -15.21 -1.30
C TYR A 356 5.06 -15.63 -2.42
N GLU A 357 3.93 -16.26 -2.10
CA GLU A 357 2.84 -16.50 -3.07
C GLU A 357 2.32 -15.20 -3.72
N ARG A 358 2.26 -14.09 -2.99
CA ARG A 358 1.86 -12.79 -3.55
C ARG A 358 2.94 -12.21 -4.44
N ILE A 359 4.20 -12.25 -3.99
CA ILE A 359 5.35 -11.81 -4.79
C ILE A 359 5.39 -12.61 -6.11
N ALA A 360 5.19 -13.93 -6.04
CA ALA A 360 5.12 -14.82 -7.19
C ALA A 360 3.95 -14.48 -8.14
N ARG A 361 2.76 -14.14 -7.63
CA ARG A 361 1.64 -13.66 -8.46
C ARG A 361 1.96 -12.37 -9.21
N GLU A 362 2.60 -11.41 -8.54
CA GLU A 362 3.04 -10.17 -9.19
C GLU A 362 4.16 -10.43 -10.19
N PHE A 363 5.06 -11.38 -9.91
CA PHE A 363 6.13 -11.78 -10.81
C PHE A 363 5.56 -12.38 -12.09
N VAL A 364 4.61 -13.31 -11.98
CA VAL A 364 3.90 -13.91 -13.11
C VAL A 364 3.15 -12.86 -13.95
N ARG A 365 2.70 -11.75 -13.34
CA ARG A 365 2.10 -10.63 -14.07
C ARG A 365 3.14 -9.79 -14.83
N ALA A 366 4.36 -9.71 -14.34
CA ALA A 366 5.42 -8.87 -14.89
C ALA A 366 6.22 -9.56 -16.02
N ILE A 367 6.33 -10.88 -15.99
CA ILE A 367 7.08 -11.64 -17.01
C ILE A 367 6.27 -11.89 -18.28
N ASP A 368 6.97 -12.13 -19.38
CA ASP A 368 6.37 -12.62 -20.60
C ASP A 368 6.04 -14.11 -20.48
N LEU A 369 4.74 -14.44 -20.50
CA LEU A 369 4.26 -15.82 -20.52
C LEU A 369 4.14 -16.36 -21.95
N GLY A 370 4.44 -15.59 -22.98
CA GLY A 370 4.11 -15.90 -24.39
C GLY A 370 2.66 -15.61 -24.75
N PHE A 371 1.90 -14.99 -23.84
CA PHE A 371 0.57 -14.41 -24.05
C PHE A 371 0.29 -13.39 -22.94
N LYS A 372 -0.72 -12.55 -23.12
CA LYS A 372 -1.17 -11.58 -22.11
C LYS A 372 -2.40 -12.13 -21.37
N PRO A 373 -2.28 -12.59 -20.11
CA PRO A 373 -3.42 -13.13 -19.38
C PRO A 373 -4.54 -12.10 -19.22
N GLU A 374 -5.78 -12.53 -19.44
CA GLU A 374 -6.97 -11.75 -19.09
C GLU A 374 -7.15 -11.69 -17.57
N ARG A 375 -6.81 -12.78 -16.86
CA ARG A 375 -6.95 -12.88 -15.40
C ARG A 375 -5.77 -13.62 -14.80
N ILE A 376 -5.31 -13.13 -13.64
CA ILE A 376 -4.26 -13.74 -12.81
C ILE A 376 -4.72 -13.75 -11.35
N GLY A 377 -4.61 -14.89 -10.66
CA GLY A 377 -4.99 -15.00 -9.25
C GLY A 377 -4.95 -16.43 -8.72
N ARG A 378 -5.35 -16.59 -7.46
CA ARG A 378 -5.48 -17.89 -6.80
C ARG A 378 -6.76 -18.58 -7.23
N TRP A 379 -6.76 -19.90 -7.23
CA TRP A 379 -7.98 -20.70 -7.40
C TRP A 379 -8.12 -21.66 -6.23
N TRP A 380 -9.34 -21.80 -5.69
CA TRP A 380 -9.63 -22.78 -4.66
C TRP A 380 -11.02 -23.40 -4.84
N HIS A 381 -11.13 -24.70 -4.57
CA HIS A 381 -12.37 -25.45 -4.62
C HIS A 381 -12.29 -26.72 -3.76
N LYS A 382 -13.24 -26.89 -2.82
CA LYS A 382 -13.40 -28.12 -2.02
C LYS A 382 -12.09 -28.63 -1.37
N GLY A 383 -11.31 -27.72 -0.79
CA GLY A 383 -10.06 -28.06 -0.11
C GLY A 383 -8.83 -28.16 -1.04
N GLU A 384 -9.02 -28.07 -2.35
CA GLU A 384 -7.92 -27.93 -3.31
C GLU A 384 -7.66 -26.46 -3.62
N GLU A 385 -6.38 -26.12 -3.81
CA GLU A 385 -5.91 -24.77 -4.12
C GLU A 385 -4.80 -24.79 -5.17
N ILE A 386 -4.76 -23.78 -6.03
CA ILE A 386 -3.62 -23.45 -6.90
C ILE A 386 -3.22 -21.99 -6.67
N ASP A 387 -1.95 -21.80 -6.32
CA ASP A 387 -1.38 -20.53 -5.84
C ASP A 387 -1.41 -19.44 -6.93
N VAL A 388 -1.10 -19.81 -8.17
CA VAL A 388 -1.20 -18.89 -9.33
C VAL A 388 -1.85 -19.59 -10.51
N VAL A 389 -2.92 -18.97 -11.02
CA VAL A 389 -3.56 -19.31 -12.29
C VAL A 389 -3.57 -18.04 -13.13
N ALA A 390 -2.95 -18.09 -14.30
CA ALA A 390 -2.96 -17.03 -15.30
C ALA A 390 -3.55 -17.58 -16.59
N TYR A 391 -4.60 -16.95 -17.13
CA TYR A 391 -5.25 -17.46 -18.34
C TYR A 391 -5.86 -16.37 -19.22
N ASP A 392 -5.99 -16.71 -20.51
CA ASP A 392 -6.86 -16.05 -21.50
C ASP A 392 -7.86 -17.08 -22.05
N ARG A 393 -8.43 -16.86 -23.24
CA ARG A 393 -9.38 -17.79 -23.86
C ARG A 393 -8.79 -19.13 -24.29
N GLU A 394 -7.49 -19.19 -24.57
CA GLU A 394 -6.82 -20.34 -25.19
C GLU A 394 -5.69 -20.91 -24.34
N ASN A 395 -5.05 -20.08 -23.52
CA ASN A 395 -3.82 -20.36 -22.80
C ASN A 395 -4.06 -20.33 -21.30
N ILE A 396 -3.55 -21.34 -20.60
CA ILE A 396 -3.68 -21.47 -19.15
C ILE A 396 -2.32 -21.84 -18.58
N VAL A 397 -1.84 -21.05 -17.63
CA VAL A 397 -0.61 -21.31 -16.90
C VAL A 397 -0.93 -21.44 -15.41
N LEU A 398 -0.43 -22.51 -14.82
CA LEU A 398 -0.61 -22.82 -13.41
C LEU A 398 0.74 -22.88 -12.70
N PHE A 399 0.85 -22.28 -11.52
CA PHE A 399 2.02 -22.42 -10.66
C PHE A 399 1.66 -22.87 -9.26
N GLU A 400 2.52 -23.72 -8.71
CA GLU A 400 2.68 -23.91 -7.27
C GLU A 400 3.87 -23.08 -6.78
N VAL A 401 3.71 -22.39 -5.66
CA VAL A 401 4.72 -21.53 -5.06
C VAL A 401 5.15 -22.14 -3.73
N LYS A 402 6.45 -22.22 -3.47
CA LYS A 402 6.98 -22.85 -2.25
C LYS A 402 8.15 -22.04 -1.68
N TRP A 403 7.98 -21.52 -0.48
CA TRP A 403 9.07 -20.88 0.27
C TRP A 403 9.94 -21.91 1.00
N ARG A 404 10.64 -22.72 0.21
CA ARG A 404 11.64 -23.70 0.66
C ARG A 404 12.49 -24.14 -0.52
N ASP A 405 13.59 -24.81 -0.23
CA ASP A 405 14.48 -25.36 -1.25
C ASP A 405 13.89 -26.69 -1.71
N LEU A 406 13.85 -26.88 -3.03
CA LEU A 406 13.24 -28.05 -3.64
C LEU A 406 14.28 -28.86 -4.39
N SER A 407 14.36 -30.14 -4.05
CA SER A 407 15.01 -31.13 -4.89
C SER A 407 14.23 -31.32 -6.20
N LEU A 408 14.91 -31.80 -7.25
CA LEU A 408 14.26 -32.14 -8.51
C LEU A 408 13.10 -33.14 -8.34
N LYS A 409 13.27 -34.11 -7.42
CA LYS A 409 12.24 -35.11 -7.10
C LYS A 409 11.00 -34.48 -6.46
N ASP A 410 11.20 -33.54 -5.54
CA ASP A 410 10.10 -32.82 -4.89
C ASP A 410 9.35 -31.92 -5.88
N ALA A 411 10.09 -31.22 -6.74
CA ALA A 411 9.51 -30.37 -7.78
C ALA A 411 8.62 -31.19 -8.74
N ARG A 412 9.12 -32.33 -9.27
CA ARG A 412 8.34 -33.24 -10.12
C ARG A 412 7.09 -33.78 -9.41
N ARG A 413 7.18 -34.09 -8.11
CA ARG A 413 6.03 -34.53 -7.30
C ARG A 413 4.96 -33.43 -7.20
N ILE A 414 5.37 -32.19 -6.96
CA ILE A 414 4.48 -31.02 -6.87
C ILE A 414 3.81 -30.76 -8.23
N LEU A 415 4.58 -30.75 -9.32
CA LEU A 415 4.06 -30.55 -10.69
C LEU A 415 3.06 -31.65 -11.08
N LYS A 416 3.32 -32.91 -10.70
CA LYS A 416 2.37 -34.01 -10.90
C LYS A 416 1.07 -33.81 -10.11
N ALA A 417 1.14 -33.30 -8.88
CA ALA A 417 -0.04 -32.96 -8.09
C ALA A 417 -0.81 -31.78 -8.72
N LEU A 418 -0.10 -30.77 -9.21
CA LEU A 418 -0.68 -29.63 -9.91
C LEU A 418 -1.46 -30.07 -11.17
N GLY A 419 -0.92 -31.02 -11.94
CA GLY A 419 -1.63 -31.63 -13.08
C GLY A 419 -2.92 -32.37 -12.69
N ARG A 420 -3.03 -32.88 -11.46
CA ARG A 420 -4.28 -33.46 -10.94
C ARG A 420 -5.28 -32.37 -10.57
N LYS A 421 -4.84 -31.32 -9.87
CA LYS A 421 -5.67 -30.15 -9.51
C LYS A 421 -6.21 -29.44 -10.74
N ALA A 422 -5.42 -29.36 -11.81
CA ALA A 422 -5.81 -28.75 -13.07
C ALA A 422 -7.11 -29.31 -13.66
N LYS A 423 -7.39 -30.61 -13.44
CA LYS A 423 -8.60 -31.28 -13.90
C LYS A 423 -9.88 -30.77 -13.22
N LEU A 424 -9.75 -30.05 -12.10
CA LEU A 424 -10.86 -29.46 -11.35
C LEU A 424 -11.17 -28.03 -11.79
N LEU A 425 -10.30 -27.40 -12.61
CA LEU A 425 -10.57 -26.06 -13.11
C LEU A 425 -11.71 -26.07 -14.12
N PRO A 426 -12.64 -25.10 -14.05
CA PRO A 426 -13.67 -24.90 -15.06
C PRO A 426 -13.11 -24.15 -16.29
N LEU A 427 -11.89 -24.46 -16.73
CA LEU A 427 -11.20 -23.82 -17.86
C LEU A 427 -10.82 -24.86 -18.93
N ARG A 428 -10.86 -24.45 -20.20
CA ARG A 428 -10.45 -25.25 -21.36
C ARG A 428 -9.41 -24.47 -22.15
N GLY A 429 -8.36 -25.14 -22.60
CA GLY A 429 -7.25 -24.50 -23.31
C GLY A 429 -5.95 -25.29 -23.18
N ASN A 430 -4.86 -24.67 -23.63
CA ASN A 430 -3.50 -25.19 -23.57
C ASN A 430 -2.92 -24.95 -22.18
N TYR A 431 -2.73 -26.04 -21.43
CA TYR A 431 -2.18 -26.00 -20.08
C TYR A 431 -0.65 -26.03 -20.10
N ARG A 432 -0.03 -25.09 -19.40
CA ARG A 432 1.38 -25.15 -19.00
C ARG A 432 1.47 -25.15 -17.48
N PHE A 433 2.42 -25.91 -16.96
CA PHE A 433 2.61 -26.10 -15.53
C PHE A 433 3.95 -25.51 -15.12
N GLY A 434 3.97 -24.88 -13.96
CA GLY A 434 5.16 -24.29 -13.42
C GLY A 434 5.28 -24.43 -11.93
N ILE A 435 6.48 -24.12 -11.45
CA ILE A 435 6.82 -24.09 -10.04
C ILE A 435 7.72 -22.89 -9.76
N ILE A 436 7.43 -22.20 -8.66
CA ILE A 436 8.24 -21.08 -8.16
C ILE A 436 8.69 -21.46 -6.76
N ALA A 437 9.99 -21.61 -6.55
CA ALA A 437 10.56 -22.01 -5.26
C ALA A 437 11.47 -20.93 -4.67
N ARG A 438 11.92 -21.12 -3.43
CA ARG A 438 13.02 -20.30 -2.88
C ARG A 438 14.31 -20.64 -3.61
N GLU A 439 14.66 -21.92 -3.61
CA GLU A 439 15.71 -22.51 -4.43
C GLU A 439 15.17 -23.74 -5.16
N LEU A 440 15.67 -23.98 -6.37
CA LEU A 440 15.22 -25.07 -7.22
C LEU A 440 16.42 -25.79 -7.84
N GLU A 441 16.68 -27.00 -7.37
CA GLU A 441 17.72 -27.87 -7.91
C GLU A 441 17.39 -28.26 -9.36
N SER A 442 18.40 -28.26 -10.23
CA SER A 442 18.29 -28.64 -11.64
C SER A 442 17.14 -27.94 -12.38
N LYS A 443 16.94 -26.64 -12.13
CA LYS A 443 15.87 -25.85 -12.77
C LYS A 443 15.86 -25.91 -14.30
N ASP A 444 17.03 -26.03 -14.92
CA ASP A 444 17.16 -26.14 -16.38
C ASP A 444 16.73 -27.51 -16.92
N GLU A 445 16.83 -28.57 -16.12
CA GLU A 445 16.28 -29.89 -16.48
C GLU A 445 14.74 -29.83 -16.53
N LEU A 446 14.11 -29.21 -15.52
CA LEU A 446 12.66 -28.99 -15.51
C LEU A 446 12.19 -28.13 -16.69
N ARG A 447 12.98 -27.12 -17.09
CA ARG A 447 12.71 -26.31 -18.28
C ARG A 447 12.81 -27.13 -19.56
N GLY A 448 13.81 -28.02 -19.65
CA GLY A 448 13.95 -28.98 -20.74
C GLY A 448 12.79 -29.96 -20.88
N GLU A 449 12.13 -30.30 -19.76
CA GLU A 449 10.88 -31.08 -19.73
C GLU A 449 9.63 -30.26 -20.13
N GLY A 450 9.76 -28.96 -20.39
CA GLY A 450 8.67 -28.06 -20.77
C GLY A 450 7.94 -27.40 -19.59
N PHE A 451 8.44 -27.52 -18.36
CA PHE A 451 7.87 -26.83 -17.20
C PHE A 451 8.39 -25.40 -17.07
N LEU A 452 7.55 -24.51 -16.54
CA LEU A 452 7.96 -23.15 -16.18
C LEU A 452 8.56 -23.17 -14.76
N ALA A 453 9.89 -23.24 -14.68
CA ALA A 453 10.61 -23.39 -13.41
C ALA A 453 11.38 -22.12 -13.04
N PHE A 454 11.12 -21.58 -11.85
CA PHE A 454 11.73 -20.35 -11.33
C PHE A 454 12.16 -20.51 -9.86
N ASP A 455 13.25 -19.84 -9.51
CA ASP A 455 13.72 -19.66 -8.13
C ASP A 455 13.66 -18.19 -7.70
N LEU A 456 14.11 -17.88 -6.48
CA LEU A 456 14.11 -16.53 -5.94
C LEU A 456 14.98 -15.55 -6.76
N ASP A 457 16.10 -16.01 -7.33
CA ASP A 457 16.96 -15.16 -8.17
C ASP A 457 16.23 -14.73 -9.44
N ASP A 458 15.49 -15.65 -10.06
CA ASP A 458 14.66 -15.35 -11.22
C ASP A 458 13.54 -14.36 -10.88
N VAL A 459 12.90 -14.51 -9.71
CA VAL A 459 11.85 -13.59 -9.22
C VAL A 459 12.39 -12.19 -8.98
N ILE A 460 13.52 -12.06 -8.29
CA ILE A 460 14.13 -10.76 -7.96
C ILE A 460 14.59 -10.03 -9.21
N ARG A 461 15.16 -10.74 -10.18
CA ARG A 461 15.64 -10.16 -11.44
C ARG A 461 14.55 -10.00 -12.50
N GLN A 462 13.31 -10.40 -12.20
CA GLN A 462 12.19 -10.40 -13.15
C GLN A 462 12.52 -11.14 -14.46
N ARG A 463 13.25 -12.26 -14.38
CA ARG A 463 13.66 -13.02 -15.57
C ARG A 463 12.47 -13.73 -16.21
N SER A 464 12.28 -13.51 -17.50
CA SER A 464 11.35 -14.28 -18.34
C SER A 464 12.04 -15.51 -18.94
N LEU A 465 11.27 -16.54 -19.29
CA LEU A 465 11.78 -17.78 -19.90
C LEU A 465 11.94 -17.68 -21.43
N THR A 466 11.33 -16.67 -22.06
CA THR A 466 11.58 -16.34 -23.47
C THR A 466 12.88 -15.53 -23.56
N PRO A 467 13.81 -15.85 -24.48
CA PRO A 467 14.86 -14.92 -24.84
C PRO A 467 14.18 -13.63 -25.27
N SER A 468 14.64 -12.47 -24.76
CA SER A 468 14.31 -11.20 -25.38
C SER A 468 14.59 -11.36 -26.86
N THR A 469 13.55 -11.29 -27.69
CA THR A 469 13.71 -11.14 -29.12
C THR A 469 14.63 -9.95 -29.29
N SER A 470 15.82 -10.25 -29.79
CA SER A 470 16.87 -9.34 -30.16
C SER A 470 16.30 -7.98 -30.56
N GLN A 471 16.63 -6.93 -29.80
CA GLN A 471 16.79 -5.63 -30.42
C GLN A 471 17.87 -5.82 -31.49
N GLY A 472 17.42 -5.89 -32.74
CA GLY A 472 18.28 -5.81 -33.92
C GLY A 472 18.92 -4.42 -34.00
N PRO A 473 19.98 -4.31 -34.81
CA PRO A 473 21.12 -3.39 -34.64
C PRO A 473 20.77 -1.91 -34.51
#